data_AF-A0A1Y1JNX5-F1
#
_entry.id   AF-A0A1Y1JNX5-F1
#
_cell.length_a   1.000
_cell.length_b   1.000
_cell.length_c   1.000
_cell.angle_alpha   90.00
_cell.angle_beta   90.00
_cell.angle_gamma   90.00
#
_symmetry.space_group_name_H-M   'P 1'
#
loop_
_entity.id
_entity.type
_entity.pdbx_description
1 polymer ?
#
loop_
_entity_poly.entity_id
_entity_poly.type
_entity_poly.pdbx_seq_one_letter_code
_entity_poly.pdbx_strand_id
1 'polypeptide(L)'
;MASSVSLHKNIDFSSIYPKCRNEYEAAKNIYRNGTPENTSLGFACMDICQELTGIRGQCSFYLHCIDTGSYLFYIKNKFPTSNEQNCEYYNYKLNEIFKNFGTKCNNNEIDCYNKITRHRNNVRMSIPDVCKGHIKKLEYGTYKIFNVMDELYKYIDDIGRNDYVCHFRRPCVKKYNDLINERDILKIQNASIYNLLDNFSKSYNRYKDHKDYCPGTPTIIDSPEEKDRKMLQEKESKKYTQEKFQKTDKNEHADQVPKVTSSKDQKFISSSLQEVTQSTVQQITSEPVAQVDTGTFAGIVFLIITVSLIIFFIYKFTALGSLLHPRVRRLKNRLIRKSTDDFNLIDSFKISQELSNHKCRLKYSLVN
;
A
#
# COMPACT_ATOMS: atom_id res chain seq x y z
N MET A 1 -23.73 0.75 -0.29
CA MET A 1 -23.67 -0.70 -0.02
C MET A 1 -22.26 -1.05 0.42
N ALA A 2 -22.04 -1.36 1.70
CA ALA A 2 -20.74 -1.84 2.17
C ALA A 2 -20.57 -3.28 1.66
N SER A 3 -19.76 -3.48 0.62
CA SER A 3 -19.44 -4.83 0.15
C SER A 3 -18.64 -5.53 1.25
N SER A 4 -19.16 -6.66 1.75
CA SER A 4 -18.47 -7.44 2.79
C SER A 4 -17.15 -7.93 2.22
N VAL A 5 -16.05 -7.43 2.79
CA VAL A 5 -14.70 -7.81 2.40
C VAL A 5 -14.49 -9.27 2.83
N SER A 6 -14.38 -10.20 1.89
CA SER A 6 -14.02 -11.59 2.20
C SER A 6 -12.50 -11.72 2.37
N LEU A 7 -12.08 -12.46 3.39
CA LEU A 7 -10.68 -12.69 3.75
C LEU A 7 -10.42 -14.18 3.95
N HIS A 8 -9.27 -14.66 3.45
CA HIS A 8 -8.79 -15.99 3.76
C HIS A 8 -8.34 -16.04 5.22
N LYS A 9 -9.06 -16.81 6.03
CA LYS A 9 -8.81 -16.92 7.48
C LYS A 9 -7.47 -17.56 7.84
N ASN A 10 -6.83 -18.27 6.91
CA ASN A 10 -5.67 -19.11 7.21
C ASN A 10 -4.31 -18.44 6.94
N ILE A 11 -4.27 -17.21 6.44
CA ILE A 11 -3.01 -16.53 6.14
C ILE A 11 -2.51 -15.83 7.40
N ASP A 12 -1.32 -16.17 7.87
CA ASP A 12 -0.67 -15.46 8.97
C ASP A 12 0.19 -14.31 8.42
N PHE A 13 -0.43 -13.15 8.26
CA PHE A 13 0.25 -11.96 7.74
C PHE A 13 1.42 -11.51 8.62
N SER A 14 1.40 -11.85 9.92
CA SER A 14 2.43 -11.45 10.88
C SER A 14 3.72 -12.25 10.74
N SER A 15 3.67 -13.50 10.26
CA SER A 15 4.87 -14.27 9.90
C SER A 15 5.38 -13.97 8.49
N ILE A 16 4.55 -13.39 7.62
CA ILE A 16 4.95 -12.94 6.29
C ILE A 16 5.73 -11.63 6.35
N TYR A 17 5.20 -10.61 7.04
CA TYR A 17 5.76 -9.25 7.03
C TYR A 17 6.62 -8.93 8.26
N PRO A 18 7.72 -8.15 8.11
CA PRO A 18 8.28 -7.63 6.86
C PRO A 18 9.18 -8.63 6.12
N LYS A 19 9.41 -9.81 6.71
CA LYS A 19 10.46 -10.75 6.29
C LYS A 19 10.37 -11.13 4.81
N CYS A 20 9.24 -11.68 4.37
CA CYS A 20 9.08 -12.18 2.99
C CYS A 20 9.18 -11.06 1.95
N ARG A 21 8.65 -9.87 2.26
CA ARG A 21 8.80 -8.66 1.42
C ARG A 21 10.28 -8.29 1.27
N ASN A 22 11.02 -8.23 2.37
CA ASN A 22 12.43 -7.86 2.34
C ASN A 22 13.26 -8.91 1.59
N GLU A 23 12.91 -10.19 1.74
CA GLU A 23 13.52 -11.29 1.00
C GLU A 23 13.20 -11.23 -0.51
N TYR A 24 12.00 -10.82 -0.89
CA TYR A 24 11.63 -10.55 -2.28
C TYR A 24 12.48 -9.41 -2.88
N GLU A 25 12.62 -8.29 -2.16
CA GLU A 25 13.46 -7.18 -2.60
C GLU A 25 14.95 -7.56 -2.65
N ALA A 26 15.42 -8.42 -1.75
CA ALA A 26 16.78 -8.97 -1.81
C ALA A 26 16.96 -9.85 -3.06
N ALA A 27 16.00 -10.74 -3.35
CA ALA A 27 16.03 -11.62 -4.52
C ALA A 27 16.15 -10.82 -5.83
N LYS A 28 15.41 -9.72 -5.97
CA LYS A 28 15.51 -8.83 -7.14
C LYS A 28 16.93 -8.33 -7.37
N ASN A 29 17.68 -8.03 -6.31
CA ASN A 29 19.05 -7.55 -6.42
C ASN A 29 20.04 -8.68 -6.72
N ILE A 30 19.88 -9.85 -6.07
CA ILE A 30 20.75 -11.02 -6.27
C ILE A 30 20.75 -11.47 -7.72
N TYR A 31 19.59 -11.49 -8.37
CA TYR A 31 19.43 -12.00 -9.73
C TYR A 31 19.34 -10.90 -10.79
N ARG A 32 19.61 -9.63 -10.48
CA ARG A 32 19.39 -8.53 -11.45
C ARG A 32 20.28 -8.59 -12.69
N ASN A 33 21.53 -9.06 -12.56
CA ASN A 33 22.57 -8.88 -13.57
C ASN A 33 23.31 -10.19 -13.90
N GLY A 34 23.15 -10.68 -15.13
CA GLY A 34 24.06 -11.64 -15.75
C GLY A 34 24.07 -13.06 -15.20
N THR A 35 23.22 -13.40 -14.21
CA THR A 35 23.15 -14.77 -13.72
C THR A 35 22.49 -15.70 -14.75
N PRO A 36 22.86 -17.00 -14.76
CA PRO A 36 22.18 -17.99 -15.60
C PRO A 36 20.67 -18.06 -15.34
N GLU A 37 20.24 -17.89 -14.09
CA GLU A 37 18.84 -17.85 -13.67
C GLU A 37 18.12 -16.67 -14.31
N ASN A 38 18.69 -15.47 -14.23
CA ASN A 38 18.11 -14.26 -14.81
C ASN A 38 18.00 -14.35 -16.32
N THR A 39 19.03 -14.89 -16.97
CA THR A 39 19.00 -15.13 -18.43
C THR A 39 17.87 -16.09 -18.80
N SER A 40 17.73 -17.18 -18.04
CA SER A 40 16.68 -18.18 -18.26
C SER A 40 15.27 -17.62 -18.00
N LEU A 41 15.12 -16.85 -16.91
CA LEU A 41 13.91 -16.10 -16.59
C LEU A 41 13.59 -15.08 -17.69
N GLY A 42 14.58 -14.39 -18.23
CA GLY A 42 14.39 -13.44 -19.32
C GLY A 42 13.74 -14.08 -20.54
N PHE A 43 14.26 -15.22 -21.01
CA PHE A 43 13.65 -15.94 -22.13
C PHE A 43 12.23 -16.42 -21.79
N ALA A 44 12.04 -17.06 -20.64
CA ALA A 44 10.72 -17.53 -20.22
C ALA A 44 9.71 -16.37 -20.09
N CYS A 45 10.04 -15.30 -19.38
CA CYS A 45 9.17 -14.14 -19.21
C CYS A 45 8.85 -13.45 -20.54
N MET A 46 9.77 -13.45 -21.51
CA MET A 46 9.53 -12.90 -22.83
C MET A 46 8.51 -13.71 -23.64
N ASP A 47 8.62 -15.05 -23.73
CA ASP A 47 7.60 -15.78 -24.50
C ASP A 47 6.25 -15.83 -23.77
N ILE A 48 6.21 -15.74 -22.43
CA ILE A 48 4.95 -15.63 -21.67
C ILE A 48 4.30 -14.27 -21.92
N CYS A 49 5.09 -13.20 -21.87
CA CYS A 49 4.66 -11.86 -22.23
C CYS A 49 3.97 -11.87 -23.61
N GLN A 50 4.62 -12.45 -24.61
CA GLN A 50 4.06 -12.56 -25.95
C GLN A 50 2.78 -13.41 -25.98
N GLU A 51 2.74 -14.53 -25.27
CA GLU A 51 1.57 -15.41 -25.22
C GLU A 51 0.35 -14.73 -24.55
N LEU A 52 0.58 -14.05 -23.43
CA LEU A 52 -0.49 -13.45 -22.62
C LEU A 52 -1.02 -12.14 -23.23
N THR A 53 -0.14 -11.35 -23.85
CA THR A 53 -0.49 -10.00 -24.32
C THR A 53 -0.61 -9.90 -25.84
N GLY A 54 -0.06 -10.85 -26.61
CA GLY A 54 0.08 -10.76 -28.06
C GLY A 54 1.15 -9.75 -28.54
N ILE A 55 1.80 -9.03 -27.62
CA ILE A 55 2.81 -8.03 -27.92
C ILE A 55 4.16 -8.74 -28.11
N ARG A 56 4.80 -8.50 -29.26
CA ARG A 56 6.20 -8.92 -29.49
C ARG A 56 7.14 -7.87 -28.90
N GLY A 57 8.12 -8.30 -28.11
CA GLY A 57 9.16 -7.43 -27.55
C GLY A 57 8.99 -7.14 -26.05
N GLN A 58 9.47 -5.98 -25.60
CA GLN A 58 9.38 -5.58 -24.20
C GLN A 58 7.95 -5.18 -23.83
N CYS A 59 7.25 -6.02 -23.07
CA CYS A 59 6.04 -5.61 -22.38
C CYS A 59 6.33 -5.36 -20.90
N SER A 60 5.50 -4.55 -20.24
CA SER A 60 5.64 -4.23 -18.82
C SER A 60 5.57 -5.46 -17.91
N PHE A 61 4.84 -6.52 -18.30
CA PHE A 61 4.83 -7.81 -17.60
C PHE A 61 6.21 -8.45 -17.47
N TYR A 62 7.11 -8.23 -18.44
CA TYR A 62 8.44 -8.84 -18.48
C TYR A 62 9.26 -8.56 -17.22
N LEU A 63 9.33 -7.30 -16.79
CA LEU A 63 10.13 -6.91 -15.62
C LEU A 63 9.58 -7.51 -14.33
N HIS A 64 8.26 -7.45 -14.15
CA HIS A 64 7.64 -8.03 -12.96
C HIS A 64 7.72 -9.56 -12.93
N CYS A 65 7.65 -10.20 -14.09
CA CYS A 65 7.85 -11.63 -14.23
C CYS A 65 9.28 -12.04 -13.83
N ILE A 66 10.30 -11.28 -14.24
CA ILE A 66 11.69 -11.53 -13.81
C ILE A 66 11.84 -11.35 -12.31
N ASP A 67 11.34 -10.26 -11.74
CA ASP A 67 11.42 -9.99 -10.30
C ASP A 67 10.77 -11.13 -9.50
N THR A 68 9.60 -11.58 -9.95
CA THR A 68 8.81 -12.62 -9.29
C THR A 68 9.42 -14.00 -9.48
N GLY A 69 9.92 -14.32 -10.67
CA GLY A 69 10.64 -15.56 -10.93
C GLY A 69 11.97 -15.65 -10.18
N SER A 70 12.68 -14.52 -10.01
CA SER A 70 13.91 -14.43 -9.21
C SER A 70 13.65 -14.83 -7.76
N TYR A 71 12.47 -14.48 -7.23
CA TYR A 71 12.07 -14.88 -5.89
C TYR A 71 11.83 -16.39 -5.77
N LEU A 72 11.37 -17.10 -6.81
CA LEU A 72 11.29 -18.57 -6.77
C LEU A 72 12.66 -19.24 -6.63
N PHE A 73 13.67 -18.74 -7.36
CA PHE A 73 15.04 -19.21 -7.21
C PHE A 73 15.58 -18.92 -5.81
N TYR A 74 15.30 -17.73 -5.27
CA TYR A 74 15.65 -17.40 -3.89
C TYR A 74 15.02 -18.37 -2.89
N ILE A 75 13.71 -18.65 -3.00
CA ILE A 75 13.01 -19.58 -2.12
C ILE A 75 13.60 -20.98 -2.22
N LYS A 76 13.80 -21.50 -3.44
CA LYS A 76 14.39 -22.84 -3.68
C LYS A 76 15.76 -22.97 -3.02
N ASN A 77 16.62 -21.98 -3.21
CA ASN A 77 18.00 -22.04 -2.76
C ASN A 77 18.14 -21.83 -1.25
N LYS A 78 17.27 -20.99 -0.65
CA LYS A 78 17.32 -20.68 0.78
C LYS A 78 16.52 -21.65 1.64
N PHE A 79 15.43 -22.19 1.11
CA PHE A 79 14.47 -23.03 1.84
C PHE A 79 14.18 -24.32 1.04
N PRO A 80 15.08 -25.33 1.12
CA PRO A 80 14.94 -26.53 0.30
C PRO A 80 13.66 -27.33 0.61
N THR A 81 13.11 -27.21 1.82
CA THR A 81 11.93 -27.97 2.31
C THR A 81 10.60 -27.21 2.22
N SER A 82 10.46 -26.31 1.24
CA SER A 82 9.34 -25.36 1.11
C SER A 82 9.26 -24.39 2.30
N ASN A 83 8.80 -23.17 2.02
CA ASN A 83 8.53 -22.16 3.04
C ASN A 83 7.19 -21.53 2.70
N GLU A 84 6.16 -21.97 3.41
CA GLU A 84 4.76 -21.63 3.16
C GLU A 84 4.55 -20.12 3.15
N GLN A 85 5.08 -19.38 4.12
CA GLN A 85 4.95 -17.92 4.19
C GLN A 85 5.54 -17.23 2.95
N ASN A 86 6.72 -17.67 2.52
CA ASN A 86 7.36 -17.13 1.32
C ASN A 86 6.55 -17.45 0.06
N CYS A 87 5.97 -18.64 -0.03
CA CYS A 87 5.11 -19.04 -1.15
C CYS A 87 3.75 -18.34 -1.15
N GLU A 88 3.18 -18.02 0.01
CA GLU A 88 1.99 -17.17 0.12
C GLU A 88 2.27 -15.75 -0.38
N TYR A 89 3.42 -15.18 0.01
CA TYR A 89 3.85 -13.88 -0.49
C TYR A 89 4.14 -13.90 -2.00
N TYR A 90 4.76 -14.98 -2.51
CA TYR A 90 4.94 -15.19 -3.95
C TYR A 90 3.60 -15.25 -4.68
N ASN A 91 2.61 -15.98 -4.16
CA ASN A 91 1.27 -16.07 -4.75
C ASN A 91 0.60 -14.68 -4.81
N TYR A 92 0.77 -13.84 -3.78
CA TYR A 92 0.34 -12.44 -3.82
C TYR A 92 1.00 -11.66 -4.96
N LYS A 93 2.32 -11.71 -5.08
CA LYS A 93 3.05 -11.00 -6.15
C LYS A 93 2.65 -11.46 -7.54
N LEU A 94 2.42 -12.75 -7.71
CA LEU A 94 1.91 -13.29 -8.96
C LEU A 94 0.50 -12.78 -9.30
N ASN A 95 -0.42 -12.76 -8.32
CA ASN A 95 -1.77 -12.19 -8.49
C ASN A 95 -1.71 -10.69 -8.83
N GLU A 96 -0.79 -9.93 -8.23
CA GLU A 96 -0.58 -8.51 -8.52
C GLU A 96 -0.19 -8.27 -9.98
N ILE A 97 0.70 -9.10 -10.53
CA ILE A 97 1.09 -9.07 -11.94
C ILE A 97 -0.12 -9.33 -12.83
N PHE A 98 -0.86 -10.41 -12.59
CA PHE A 98 -2.00 -10.77 -13.45
C PHE A 98 -3.09 -9.70 -13.47
N LYS A 99 -3.34 -9.07 -12.31
CA LYS A 99 -4.30 -7.98 -12.18
C LYS A 99 -3.86 -6.72 -12.92
N ASN A 100 -2.59 -6.33 -12.80
CA ASN A 100 -2.09 -5.09 -13.38
C ASN A 100 -1.98 -5.14 -14.92
N PHE A 101 -1.76 -6.32 -15.49
CA PHE A 101 -1.56 -6.48 -16.93
C PHE A 101 -2.79 -6.98 -17.69
N GLY A 102 -3.95 -7.08 -17.01
CA GLY A 102 -5.21 -7.48 -17.65
C GLY A 102 -5.10 -8.78 -18.45
N THR A 103 -4.24 -9.69 -17.98
CA THR A 103 -3.82 -10.85 -18.77
C THR A 103 -5.00 -11.80 -19.00
N LYS A 104 -4.89 -12.64 -20.03
CA LYS A 104 -5.82 -13.77 -20.24
C LYS A 104 -5.80 -14.81 -19.11
N CYS A 105 -5.03 -14.58 -18.04
CA CYS A 105 -4.97 -15.41 -16.83
C CYS A 105 -6.14 -15.19 -15.87
N ASN A 106 -7.10 -14.32 -16.19
CA ASN A 106 -8.24 -14.04 -15.32
C ASN A 106 -8.99 -15.35 -14.97
N ASN A 107 -8.99 -15.70 -13.67
CA ASN A 107 -9.59 -16.91 -13.09
C ASN A 107 -8.81 -18.22 -13.30
N ASN A 108 -7.54 -18.16 -13.68
CA ASN A 108 -6.72 -19.37 -13.84
C ASN A 108 -5.23 -19.13 -13.50
N GLU A 109 -4.99 -18.69 -12.26
CA GLU A 109 -3.67 -18.38 -11.73
C GLU A 109 -2.75 -19.61 -11.79
N ILE A 110 -3.30 -20.81 -11.57
CA ILE A 110 -2.57 -22.09 -11.64
C ILE A 110 -2.09 -22.36 -13.07
N ASP A 111 -2.93 -22.19 -14.09
CA ASP A 111 -2.48 -22.42 -15.46
C ASP A 111 -1.44 -21.41 -15.90
N CYS A 112 -1.57 -20.15 -15.49
CA CYS A 112 -0.55 -19.16 -15.82
C CYS A 112 0.76 -19.39 -15.05
N TYR A 113 0.69 -19.82 -13.80
CA TYR A 113 1.86 -20.32 -13.09
C TYR A 113 2.51 -21.50 -13.81
N ASN A 114 1.71 -22.49 -14.23
CA ASN A 114 2.21 -23.65 -14.98
C ASN A 114 2.84 -23.22 -16.30
N LYS A 115 2.31 -22.20 -17.00
CA LYS A 115 2.94 -21.64 -18.20
C LYS A 115 4.28 -20.96 -17.90
N ILE A 116 4.42 -20.34 -16.72
CA ILE A 116 5.69 -19.78 -16.25
C ILE A 116 6.70 -20.89 -15.96
N THR A 117 6.30 -21.94 -15.26
CA THR A 117 7.22 -22.99 -14.79
C THR A 117 7.45 -24.13 -15.79
N ARG A 118 6.58 -24.29 -16.79
CA ARG A 118 6.71 -25.33 -17.82
C ARG A 118 8.04 -25.21 -18.54
N HIS A 119 8.67 -26.37 -18.73
CA HIS A 119 9.90 -26.48 -19.49
C HIS A 119 9.69 -25.96 -20.91
N ARG A 120 10.49 -24.99 -21.30
CA ARG A 120 10.55 -24.50 -22.68
C ARG A 120 11.80 -25.06 -23.32
N ASN A 121 11.64 -25.70 -24.47
CA ASN A 121 12.71 -26.38 -25.21
C ASN A 121 13.94 -25.49 -25.50
N ASN A 122 13.79 -24.17 -25.40
CA ASN A 122 14.84 -23.19 -25.68
C ASN A 122 15.48 -22.58 -24.40
N VAL A 123 15.07 -23.00 -23.21
CA VAL A 123 15.59 -22.46 -21.94
C VAL A 123 16.51 -23.49 -21.29
N ARG A 124 17.76 -23.08 -21.03
CA ARG A 124 18.80 -23.96 -20.44
C ARG A 124 18.49 -24.41 -19.01
N MET A 125 17.55 -23.76 -18.34
CA MET A 125 17.22 -23.99 -16.93
C MET A 125 15.71 -24.02 -16.71
N SER A 126 15.23 -24.98 -15.92
CA SER A 126 13.84 -25.00 -15.46
C SER A 126 13.61 -23.97 -14.36
N ILE A 127 12.51 -23.22 -14.48
CA ILE A 127 12.06 -22.34 -13.39
C ILE A 127 11.55 -23.23 -12.25
N PRO A 128 12.02 -23.02 -11.00
CA PRO A 128 11.60 -23.82 -9.86
C PRO A 128 10.09 -23.80 -9.66
N ASP A 129 9.50 -24.96 -9.38
CA ASP A 129 8.08 -25.09 -9.07
C ASP A 129 7.79 -25.17 -7.55
N VAL A 130 8.71 -24.67 -6.73
CA VAL A 130 8.69 -24.77 -5.25
C VAL A 130 7.42 -24.25 -4.57
N CYS A 131 6.67 -23.34 -5.22
CA CYS A 131 5.43 -22.79 -4.68
C CYS A 131 4.16 -23.32 -5.35
N LYS A 132 4.24 -24.37 -6.18
CA LYS A 132 3.11 -24.87 -6.98
C LYS A 132 1.86 -25.17 -6.16
N GLY A 133 2.01 -25.78 -4.98
CA GLY A 133 0.89 -26.12 -4.09
C GLY A 133 0.23 -24.92 -3.39
N HIS A 134 0.85 -23.73 -3.44
CA HIS A 134 0.36 -22.52 -2.78
C HIS A 134 -0.28 -21.51 -3.75
N ILE A 135 -0.28 -21.82 -5.06
CA ILE A 135 -0.85 -20.94 -6.08
C ILE A 135 -2.37 -21.06 -6.06
N LYS A 136 -3.03 -19.95 -5.77
CA LYS A 136 -4.49 -19.85 -5.72
C LYS A 136 -4.93 -18.42 -5.99
N LYS A 137 -6.14 -18.27 -6.53
CA LYS A 137 -6.81 -16.98 -6.61
C LYS A 137 -6.94 -16.37 -5.24
N LEU A 138 -6.49 -15.13 -5.07
CA LEU A 138 -6.66 -14.41 -3.82
C LEU A 138 -8.03 -13.74 -3.76
N GLU A 139 -8.72 -13.91 -2.64
CA GLU A 139 -9.87 -13.09 -2.30
C GLU A 139 -9.51 -11.60 -2.28
N TYR A 140 -10.44 -10.74 -2.68
CA TYR A 140 -10.19 -9.30 -2.82
C TYR A 140 -9.69 -8.66 -1.52
N GLY A 141 -10.27 -9.04 -0.37
CA GLY A 141 -9.83 -8.54 0.93
C GLY A 141 -8.41 -8.93 1.27
N THR A 142 -8.06 -10.21 1.05
CA THR A 142 -6.71 -10.72 1.22
C THR A 142 -5.70 -9.95 0.37
N TYR A 143 -5.99 -9.76 -0.92
CA TYR A 143 -5.15 -8.99 -1.83
C TYR A 143 -4.99 -7.54 -1.37
N LYS A 144 -6.10 -6.88 -0.95
CA LYS A 144 -6.08 -5.49 -0.44
C LYS A 144 -5.13 -5.36 0.76
N ILE A 145 -5.14 -6.31 1.70
CA ILE A 145 -4.24 -6.30 2.85
C ILE A 145 -2.78 -6.42 2.42
N PHE A 146 -2.43 -7.40 1.57
CA PHE A 146 -1.06 -7.51 1.07
C PHE A 146 -0.58 -6.20 0.42
N ASN A 147 -1.38 -5.65 -0.50
CA ASN A 147 -1.01 -4.44 -1.23
C ASN A 147 -0.83 -3.22 -0.30
N VAL A 148 -1.73 -3.01 0.67
CA VAL A 148 -1.59 -1.93 1.66
C VAL A 148 -0.34 -2.12 2.52
N MET A 149 -0.06 -3.35 2.97
CA MET A 149 1.10 -3.61 3.81
C MET A 149 2.42 -3.44 3.06
N ASP A 150 2.48 -3.84 1.79
CA ASP A 150 3.65 -3.62 0.93
C ASP A 150 3.99 -2.14 0.76
N GLU A 151 2.97 -1.31 0.54
CA GLU A 151 3.13 0.14 0.47
C GLU A 151 3.55 0.74 1.81
N LEU A 152 2.93 0.32 2.91
CA LEU A 152 3.27 0.78 4.25
C LEU A 152 4.75 0.50 4.59
N TYR A 153 5.23 -0.71 4.33
CA TYR A 153 6.64 -1.03 4.54
C TYR A 153 7.57 -0.33 3.55
N LYS A 154 7.13 -0.07 2.31
CA LYS A 154 7.88 0.78 1.38
C LYS A 154 8.08 2.19 1.93
N TYR A 155 7.05 2.79 2.53
CA TYR A 155 7.20 4.09 3.18
C TYR A 155 8.19 4.04 4.36
N ILE A 156 8.20 2.97 5.15
CA ILE A 156 9.21 2.80 6.21
C ILE A 156 10.63 2.80 5.63
N ASP A 157 10.86 2.04 4.55
CA ASP A 157 12.18 1.99 3.91
C ASP A 157 12.58 3.34 3.30
N ASP A 158 11.62 4.08 2.74
CA ASP A 158 11.86 5.39 2.15
C ASP A 158 12.10 6.48 3.21
N ILE A 159 11.42 6.41 4.36
CA ILE A 159 11.68 7.27 5.53
C ILE A 159 13.10 7.02 6.07
N GLY A 160 13.51 5.75 6.17
CA GLY A 160 14.84 5.41 6.69
C GLY A 160 16.01 5.79 5.78
N ARG A 161 15.77 6.05 4.49
CA ARG A 161 16.83 6.33 3.49
C ARG A 161 17.00 7.80 3.10
N ASN A 162 15.99 8.65 3.25
CA ASN A 162 15.90 9.92 2.51
C ASN A 162 15.85 11.17 3.40
N ASP A 163 16.26 12.31 2.82
CA ASP A 163 16.06 13.66 3.36
C ASP A 163 14.64 14.21 3.10
N TYR A 164 13.76 13.45 2.41
CA TYR A 164 12.37 13.83 2.09
C TYR A 164 11.33 13.11 2.96
N VAL A 165 11.64 12.92 4.26
CA VAL A 165 10.79 12.15 5.19
C VAL A 165 9.32 12.55 5.12
N CYS A 166 9.01 13.84 5.00
CA CYS A 166 7.64 14.32 5.04
C CYS A 166 6.80 13.90 3.83
N HIS A 167 7.44 13.70 2.68
CA HIS A 167 6.76 13.19 1.48
C HIS A 167 6.23 11.77 1.69
N PHE A 168 6.96 10.96 2.46
CA PHE A 168 6.60 9.56 2.76
C PHE A 168 5.77 9.42 4.03
N ARG A 169 6.02 10.27 5.04
CA ARG A 169 5.37 10.20 6.35
C ARG A 169 3.87 10.44 6.27
N ARG A 170 3.44 11.48 5.57
CA ARG A 170 2.01 11.85 5.41
C ARG A 170 1.18 10.73 4.77
N PRO A 171 1.52 10.21 3.57
CA PRO A 171 0.75 9.14 2.96
C PRO A 171 0.83 7.84 3.77
N CYS A 172 1.95 7.56 4.43
CA CYS A 172 2.10 6.41 5.32
C CYS A 172 1.10 6.45 6.49
N VAL A 173 1.09 7.56 7.25
CA VAL A 173 0.16 7.72 8.39
C VAL A 173 -1.29 7.68 7.93
N LYS A 174 -1.62 8.35 6.80
CA LYS A 174 -2.96 8.30 6.23
C LYS A 174 -3.39 6.87 5.93
N LYS A 175 -2.58 6.13 5.17
CA LYS A 175 -2.89 4.75 4.76
C LYS A 175 -2.95 3.79 5.95
N TYR A 176 -2.11 3.99 6.97
CA TYR A 176 -2.20 3.24 8.23
C TYR A 176 -3.51 3.55 8.96
N ASN A 177 -3.88 4.84 9.07
CA ASN A 177 -5.10 5.28 9.74
C ASN A 177 -6.36 4.75 9.05
N ASP A 178 -6.38 4.70 7.72
CA ASP A 178 -7.47 4.09 6.95
C ASP A 178 -7.62 2.60 7.33
N LEU A 179 -6.51 1.87 7.44
CA LEU A 179 -6.52 0.44 7.76
C LEU A 179 -6.90 0.15 9.23
N ILE A 180 -6.38 0.91 10.19
CA ILE A 180 -6.69 0.75 11.62
C ILE A 180 -8.12 1.23 11.97
N ASN A 181 -8.75 2.05 11.12
CA ASN A 181 -10.18 2.37 11.26
C ASN A 181 -11.07 1.17 10.91
N GLU A 182 -10.60 0.26 10.05
CA GLU A 182 -11.29 -1.00 9.70
C GLU A 182 -10.97 -2.14 10.70
N ARG A 183 -10.23 -1.88 11.80
CA ARG A 183 -9.62 -2.93 12.64
C ARG A 183 -10.58 -3.92 13.29
N ASP A 184 -11.77 -3.50 13.71
CA ASP A 184 -12.72 -4.41 14.39
C ASP A 184 -13.18 -5.52 13.43
N ILE A 185 -13.45 -5.13 12.18
CA ILE A 185 -13.82 -6.06 11.10
C ILE A 185 -12.64 -6.96 10.77
N LEU A 186 -11.44 -6.38 10.61
CA LEU A 186 -10.23 -7.12 10.28
C LEU A 186 -9.84 -8.12 11.37
N LYS A 187 -9.99 -7.75 12.66
CA LYS A 187 -9.69 -8.62 13.81
C LYS A 187 -10.59 -9.84 13.86
N ILE A 188 -11.89 -9.67 13.60
CA ILE A 188 -12.86 -10.78 13.55
C ILE A 188 -12.51 -11.73 12.39
N GLN A 189 -12.01 -11.19 11.28
CA GLN A 189 -11.70 -11.96 10.09
C GLN A 189 -10.35 -12.68 10.17
N ASN A 190 -9.33 -12.04 10.74
CA ASN A 190 -7.99 -12.60 10.87
C ASN A 190 -7.18 -11.89 11.96
N ALA A 191 -6.93 -12.58 13.08
CA ALA A 191 -6.19 -12.04 14.22
C ALA A 191 -4.73 -11.66 13.90
N SER A 192 -4.09 -12.29 12.91
CA SER A 192 -2.70 -11.97 12.53
C SER A 192 -2.53 -10.55 12.00
N ILE A 193 -3.59 -9.97 11.42
CA ILE A 193 -3.58 -8.58 10.94
C ILE A 193 -3.35 -7.61 12.12
N TYR A 194 -3.94 -7.91 13.28
CA TYR A 194 -3.80 -7.06 14.46
C TYR A 194 -2.35 -7.06 14.97
N ASN A 195 -1.72 -8.24 15.05
CA ASN A 195 -0.30 -8.38 15.40
C ASN A 195 0.60 -7.68 14.37
N LEU A 196 0.27 -7.79 13.08
CA LEU A 196 1.00 -7.10 12.03
C LEU A 196 0.93 -5.58 12.16
N LEU A 197 -0.25 -5.01 12.44
CA LEU A 197 -0.44 -3.57 12.63
C LEU A 197 0.28 -3.05 13.88
N ASP A 198 0.32 -3.85 14.94
CA ASP A 198 1.11 -3.55 16.14
C ASP A 198 2.62 -3.52 15.82
N ASN A 199 3.14 -4.56 15.17
CA ASN A 199 4.54 -4.63 14.73
C ASN A 199 4.91 -3.50 13.77
N PHE A 200 3.99 -3.10 12.90
CA PHE A 200 4.15 -1.97 12.00
C PHE A 200 4.26 -0.66 12.78
N SER A 201 3.35 -0.40 13.73
CA SER A 201 3.39 0.81 14.57
C SER A 201 4.71 0.97 15.31
N LYS A 202 5.19 -0.13 15.93
CA LYS A 202 6.51 -0.20 16.57
C LYS A 202 7.62 0.12 15.58
N SER A 203 7.56 -0.43 14.37
CA SER A 203 8.57 -0.20 13.33
C SER A 203 8.61 1.25 12.86
N TYR A 204 7.44 1.86 12.66
CA TYR A 204 7.30 3.27 12.30
C TYR A 204 7.81 4.19 13.42
N ASN A 205 7.42 3.93 14.67
CA ASN A 205 7.74 4.75 15.84
C ASN A 205 9.25 4.77 16.16
N ARG A 206 10.05 3.84 15.62
CA ARG A 206 11.53 3.92 15.67
C ARG A 206 12.09 5.16 14.99
N TYR A 207 11.36 5.77 14.06
CA TYR A 207 11.77 6.99 13.35
C TYR A 207 11.18 8.27 13.98
N LYS A 208 10.66 8.21 15.21
CA LYS A 208 10.09 9.38 15.89
C LYS A 208 11.08 10.54 16.03
N ASP A 209 12.37 10.22 16.24
CA ASP A 209 13.47 11.16 16.45
C ASP A 209 14.24 11.46 15.16
N HIS A 210 13.63 11.23 13.98
CA HIS A 210 14.26 11.57 12.71
C HIS A 210 14.55 13.07 12.63
N LYS A 211 15.76 13.43 12.18
CA LYS A 211 16.27 14.82 12.10
C LYS A 211 15.31 15.77 11.36
N ASP A 212 14.64 15.25 10.34
CA ASP A 212 13.70 16.00 9.50
C ASP A 212 12.30 16.00 10.11
N TYR A 213 11.96 17.12 10.75
CA TYR A 213 10.64 17.38 11.31
C TYR A 213 9.59 17.56 10.20
N CYS A 214 8.41 16.96 10.40
CA CYS A 214 7.31 17.03 9.44
C CYS A 214 6.08 17.70 10.06
N PRO A 215 5.87 19.01 9.82
CA PRO A 215 4.73 19.73 10.37
C PRO A 215 3.40 19.07 10.00
N GLY A 216 2.52 18.94 10.99
CA GLY A 216 1.16 18.42 10.80
C GLY A 216 1.06 16.92 10.56
N THR A 217 2.13 16.15 10.79
CA THR A 217 2.10 14.68 10.70
C THR A 217 2.53 14.07 12.03
N PRO A 218 1.73 13.16 12.62
CA PRO A 218 2.11 12.47 13.84
C PRO A 218 3.49 11.80 13.68
N THR A 219 4.40 12.04 14.62
CA THR A 219 5.70 11.35 14.69
C THR A 219 5.57 9.96 15.32
N ILE A 220 4.51 9.76 16.09
CA ILE A 220 4.10 8.51 16.72
C ILE A 220 2.70 8.17 16.20
N ILE A 221 2.52 6.92 15.78
CA ILE A 221 1.20 6.36 15.49
C ILE A 221 0.82 5.36 16.59
N ASP A 222 -0.45 5.37 16.96
CA ASP A 222 -0.99 4.47 17.98
C ASP A 222 -1.04 3.04 17.44
N SER A 223 -0.64 2.08 18.27
CA SER A 223 -0.90 0.67 17.98
C SER A 223 -2.42 0.40 18.03
N PRO A 224 -2.90 -0.72 17.45
CA PRO A 224 -4.30 -1.12 17.59
C PRO A 224 -4.76 -1.20 19.05
N GLU A 225 -3.91 -1.71 19.95
CA GLU A 225 -4.23 -1.84 21.38
C GLU A 225 -4.30 -0.47 22.06
N GLU A 226 -3.36 0.42 21.76
CA GLU A 226 -3.36 1.79 22.29
C GLU A 226 -4.61 2.55 21.83
N LYS A 227 -5.02 2.37 20.57
CA LYS A 227 -6.24 2.97 20.04
C LYS A 227 -7.49 2.44 20.74
N ASP A 228 -7.56 1.13 20.97
CA ASP A 228 -8.68 0.51 21.70
C ASP A 228 -8.75 1.04 23.15
N ARG A 229 -7.60 1.17 23.82
CA ARG A 229 -7.49 1.73 25.17
C ARG A 229 -7.96 3.18 25.22
N LYS A 230 -7.53 4.04 24.28
CA LYS A 230 -7.98 5.44 24.19
C LYS A 230 -9.48 5.54 23.95
N MET A 231 -10.04 4.71 23.08
CA MET A 231 -11.49 4.68 22.83
C MET A 231 -12.30 4.25 24.05
N LEU A 232 -11.80 3.32 24.86
CA LEU A 232 -12.44 2.92 26.12
C LEU A 232 -12.42 4.08 27.14
N GLN A 233 -11.28 4.73 27.33
CA GLN A 233 -11.14 5.88 28.22
C GLN A 233 -12.04 7.05 27.79
N GLU A 234 -12.18 7.30 26.50
CA GLU A 234 -13.08 8.34 25.97
C GLU A 234 -14.55 8.02 26.27
N LYS A 235 -14.96 6.75 26.12
CA LYS A 235 -16.32 6.29 26.45
C LYS A 235 -16.62 6.46 27.95
N GLU A 236 -15.68 6.09 28.81
CA GLU A 236 -15.81 6.26 30.26
C GLU A 236 -15.90 7.73 30.66
N SER A 237 -15.07 8.58 30.05
CA SER A 237 -15.09 10.03 30.30
C SER A 237 -16.41 10.69 29.89
N LYS A 238 -16.99 10.27 28.75
CA LYS A 238 -18.31 10.72 28.29
C LYS A 238 -19.43 10.27 29.22
N LYS A 239 -19.38 9.01 29.69
CA LYS A 239 -20.35 8.47 30.66
C LYS A 239 -20.32 9.25 31.97
N TYR A 240 -19.14 9.53 32.53
CA TYR A 240 -19.00 10.33 33.74
C TYR A 240 -19.57 11.74 33.58
N THR A 241 -19.29 12.38 32.44
CA THR A 241 -19.80 13.73 32.13
C THR A 241 -21.33 13.73 32.06
N GLN A 242 -21.94 12.74 31.39
CA GLN A 242 -23.38 12.59 31.29
C GLN A 242 -24.06 12.35 32.65
N GLU A 243 -23.46 11.51 33.51
CA GLU A 243 -23.94 11.26 34.87
C GLU A 243 -23.87 12.52 35.76
N LYS A 244 -22.86 13.37 35.56
CA LYS A 244 -22.71 14.63 36.30
C LYS A 244 -23.79 15.65 35.90
N PHE A 245 -24.13 15.76 34.63
CA PHE A 245 -25.23 16.63 34.17
C PHE A 245 -26.57 16.16 34.72
N GLN A 246 -26.88 14.87 34.68
CA GLN A 246 -28.13 14.32 35.23
C GLN A 246 -28.30 14.51 36.75
N LYS A 247 -27.20 14.60 37.50
CA LYS A 247 -27.24 14.89 38.95
C LYS A 247 -27.44 16.37 39.26
N THR A 248 -27.03 17.26 38.34
CA THR A 248 -27.17 18.71 38.54
C THR A 248 -28.62 19.14 38.34
N ASP A 249 -29.31 18.59 37.32
CA ASP A 249 -30.72 18.90 37.04
C ASP A 249 -31.69 18.44 38.15
N LYS A 250 -31.31 17.44 38.96
CA LYS A 250 -32.16 16.93 40.05
C LYS A 250 -32.09 17.76 41.33
N ASN A 251 -31.03 18.56 41.50
CA ASN A 251 -30.84 19.34 42.73
C ASN A 251 -31.34 20.79 42.61
N GLU A 252 -31.68 21.25 41.40
CA GLU A 252 -32.21 22.61 41.17
C GLU A 252 -33.75 22.71 41.30
N HIS A 253 -34.43 21.60 41.64
CA HIS A 253 -35.89 21.56 41.84
C HIS A 253 -36.32 21.29 43.29
N ALA A 254 -35.40 21.34 44.26
CA ALA A 254 -35.71 21.06 45.66
C ALA A 254 -35.92 22.31 46.55
N ASP A 255 -35.55 23.52 46.11
CA ASP A 255 -35.71 24.74 46.92
C ASP A 255 -36.31 25.90 46.11
N GLN A 256 -37.64 25.89 45.98
CA GLN A 256 -38.49 27.10 46.03
C GLN A 256 -39.97 26.72 45.98
N VAL A 257 -40.55 26.55 47.17
CA VAL A 257 -41.99 26.74 47.41
C VAL A 257 -42.18 28.12 48.05
N PRO A 258 -42.66 29.13 47.32
CA PRO A 258 -43.48 30.18 47.90
C PRO A 258 -44.94 29.76 47.77
N LYS A 259 -45.55 29.50 48.92
CA LYS A 259 -46.98 29.30 49.10
C LYS A 259 -47.68 30.64 48.82
N VAL A 260 -48.31 30.82 47.66
CA VAL A 260 -49.21 31.95 47.39
C VAL A 260 -50.57 31.45 46.93
N THR A 261 -51.57 32.01 47.60
CA THR A 261 -52.98 31.65 47.65
C THR A 261 -53.73 32.09 46.39
N SER A 262 -54.59 31.18 45.91
CA SER A 262 -55.86 31.37 45.19
C SER A 262 -56.23 32.79 44.68
N SER A 263 -56.39 32.94 43.36
CA SER A 263 -57.60 33.57 42.81
C SER A 263 -57.98 32.92 41.48
N LYS A 264 -59.30 32.87 41.27
CA LYS A 264 -60.01 32.27 40.14
C LYS A 264 -59.76 33.03 38.83
N ASP A 265 -60.12 32.33 37.75
CA ASP A 265 -60.35 32.81 36.38
C ASP A 265 -59.12 33.01 35.50
N GLN A 266 -58.77 31.99 34.71
CA GLN A 266 -58.79 32.18 33.25
C GLN A 266 -58.88 30.88 32.46
N LYS A 267 -59.88 30.88 31.60
CA LYS A 267 -60.34 29.90 30.63
C LYS A 267 -59.62 30.17 29.31
N PHE A 268 -58.74 29.28 28.82
CA PHE A 268 -58.54 29.09 27.37
C PHE A 268 -57.61 27.89 27.02
N ILE A 269 -58.22 26.89 26.40
CA ILE A 269 -57.72 25.91 25.41
C ILE A 269 -56.44 25.12 25.72
N SER A 270 -56.65 23.93 26.28
CA SER A 270 -55.84 22.75 26.06
C SER A 270 -56.24 22.07 24.74
N SER A 271 -55.37 22.11 23.74
CA SER A 271 -55.35 21.11 22.65
C SER A 271 -54.05 21.23 21.86
N SER A 272 -53.12 20.31 22.08
CA SER A 272 -52.19 19.68 21.12
C SER A 272 -50.81 19.42 21.73
N LEU A 273 -50.66 18.25 22.35
CA LEU A 273 -49.36 17.59 22.48
C LEU A 273 -49.56 16.08 22.43
N GLN A 274 -49.94 15.59 21.25
CA GLN A 274 -49.75 14.19 20.87
C GLN A 274 -49.66 14.12 19.34
N GLU A 275 -48.75 13.25 18.89
CA GLU A 275 -48.43 12.88 17.50
C GLU A 275 -47.74 13.91 16.61
N VAL A 276 -46.41 13.80 16.50
CA VAL A 276 -45.74 13.84 15.19
C VAL A 276 -44.62 12.80 15.19
N THR A 277 -44.97 11.59 14.75
CA THR A 277 -44.03 10.66 14.13
C THR A 277 -44.42 10.59 12.66
N GLN A 278 -43.43 10.75 11.78
CA GLN A 278 -43.47 10.56 10.32
C GLN A 278 -44.23 11.59 9.46
N SER A 279 -43.59 11.85 8.30
CA SER A 279 -44.02 12.71 7.18
C SER A 279 -43.85 14.23 7.38
N THR A 280 -42.72 14.77 6.90
CA THR A 280 -42.70 15.84 5.87
C THR A 280 -41.28 15.99 5.31
N VAL A 281 -41.20 15.65 4.03
CA VAL A 281 -40.18 15.99 3.05
C VAL A 281 -40.39 17.46 2.62
N GLN A 282 -39.30 18.18 2.31
CA GLN A 282 -39.18 19.62 1.92
C GLN A 282 -39.12 20.58 3.12
N GLN A 283 -38.26 21.61 3.19
CA GLN A 283 -37.36 22.22 2.22
C GLN A 283 -36.29 22.96 3.05
N ILE A 284 -35.05 22.48 3.08
CA ILE A 284 -33.91 23.24 3.59
C ILE A 284 -33.30 23.94 2.38
N THR A 285 -33.36 25.27 2.42
CA THR A 285 -32.74 26.21 1.50
C THR A 285 -31.25 25.93 1.44
N SER A 286 -30.84 25.26 0.36
CA SER A 286 -29.46 25.09 -0.04
C SER A 286 -28.90 26.43 -0.47
N GLU A 287 -27.85 26.90 0.21
CA GLU A 287 -26.94 27.86 -0.38
C GLU A 287 -26.45 27.31 -1.74
N PRO A 288 -26.37 28.15 -2.79
CA PRO A 288 -25.84 27.72 -4.07
C PRO A 288 -24.33 27.50 -3.92
N VAL A 289 -23.95 26.27 -3.58
CA VAL A 289 -22.62 25.75 -3.90
C VAL A 289 -22.48 25.89 -5.40
N ALA A 290 -21.63 26.83 -5.83
CA ALA A 290 -21.32 27.04 -7.23
C ALA A 290 -20.91 25.67 -7.82
N GLN A 291 -21.81 25.09 -8.62
CA GLN A 291 -21.49 23.97 -9.47
C GLN A 291 -20.41 24.47 -10.41
N VAL A 292 -19.17 24.08 -10.13
CA VAL A 292 -18.09 24.22 -11.09
C VAL A 292 -18.45 23.25 -12.21
N ASP A 293 -19.02 23.81 -13.28
CA ASP A 293 -19.43 23.08 -14.47
C ASP A 293 -18.33 22.10 -14.87
N THR A 294 -18.67 20.81 -14.79
CA THR A 294 -17.83 19.67 -15.17
C THR A 294 -17.40 19.74 -16.65
N GLY A 295 -17.98 20.66 -17.43
CA GLY A 295 -17.57 21.01 -18.79
C GLY A 295 -16.20 21.70 -18.88
N THR A 296 -15.76 22.40 -17.83
CA THR A 296 -14.50 23.16 -17.87
C THR A 296 -13.28 22.24 -17.83
N PHE A 297 -13.38 21.11 -17.13
CA PHE A 297 -12.28 20.16 -17.00
C PHE A 297 -12.03 19.36 -18.29
N ALA A 298 -13.10 19.03 -19.03
CA ALA A 298 -12.98 18.40 -20.33
C ALA A 298 -12.25 19.32 -21.33
N GLY A 299 -12.58 20.61 -21.35
CA GLY A 299 -11.94 21.60 -22.23
C GLY A 299 -10.43 21.73 -22.03
N ILE A 300 -9.96 21.73 -20.77
CA ILE A 300 -8.52 21.82 -20.46
C ILE A 300 -7.77 20.58 -20.95
N VAL A 301 -8.33 19.38 -20.76
CA VAL A 301 -7.70 18.13 -21.24
C VAL A 301 -7.61 18.11 -22.77
N PHE A 302 -8.66 18.55 -23.47
CA PHE A 302 -8.64 18.66 -24.93
C PHE A 302 -7.62 19.68 -25.43
N LEU A 303 -7.46 20.82 -24.76
CA LEU A 303 -6.44 21.81 -25.10
C LEU A 303 -5.01 21.26 -24.94
N ILE A 304 -4.72 20.55 -23.84
CA ILE A 304 -3.39 19.96 -23.60
C ILE A 304 -3.07 18.91 -24.68
N ILE A 305 -4.03 18.04 -25.03
CA ILE A 305 -3.85 17.03 -26.08
C ILE A 305 -3.63 17.71 -27.44
N THR A 306 -4.41 18.75 -27.76
CA THR A 306 -4.32 19.46 -29.04
C THR A 306 -2.97 20.17 -29.19
N VAL A 307 -2.52 20.88 -28.15
CA VAL A 307 -1.19 21.53 -28.15
C VAL A 307 -0.07 20.50 -28.28
N SER A 308 -0.17 19.36 -27.59
CA SER A 308 0.82 18.28 -27.68
C SER A 308 0.89 17.68 -29.09
N LEU A 309 -0.25 17.49 -29.75
CA LEU A 309 -0.31 17.02 -31.13
C LEU A 309 0.29 18.05 -32.08
N ILE A 310 -0.04 19.34 -31.94
CA ILE A 310 0.55 20.41 -32.78
C ILE A 310 2.07 20.44 -32.63
N ILE A 311 2.61 20.37 -31.40
CA ILE A 311 4.06 20.29 -31.16
C ILE A 311 4.65 19.04 -31.81
N PHE A 312 3.98 17.89 -31.71
CA PHE A 312 4.43 16.64 -32.33
C PHE A 312 4.42 16.73 -33.87
N PHE A 313 3.39 17.32 -34.46
CA PHE A 313 3.31 17.55 -35.90
C PHE A 313 4.37 18.55 -36.38
N ILE A 314 4.58 19.66 -35.67
CA ILE A 314 5.66 20.60 -35.96
C ILE A 314 7.01 19.91 -35.85
N TYR A 315 7.24 19.11 -34.80
CA TYR A 315 8.48 18.36 -34.62
C TYR A 315 8.72 17.33 -35.74
N LYS A 316 7.65 16.65 -36.21
CA LYS A 316 7.74 15.59 -37.20
C LYS A 316 7.78 16.09 -38.65
N PHE A 317 7.08 17.19 -38.96
CA PHE A 317 6.86 17.66 -40.34
C PHE A 317 7.59 18.97 -40.67
N THR A 318 8.13 19.69 -39.68
CA THR A 318 9.04 20.81 -39.98
C THR A 318 10.37 20.25 -40.43
N ALA A 319 10.89 20.70 -41.58
CA ALA A 319 12.17 20.29 -42.16
C ALA A 319 13.39 20.46 -41.21
N LEU A 320 13.22 21.16 -40.09
CA LEU A 320 14.16 21.31 -38.98
C LEU A 320 14.33 20.05 -38.12
N GLY A 321 13.46 19.04 -38.23
CA GLY A 321 13.57 17.77 -37.48
C GLY A 321 14.88 17.01 -37.79
N SER A 322 15.36 17.12 -39.03
CA SER A 322 16.65 16.53 -39.46
C SER A 322 17.87 17.20 -38.80
N LEU A 323 17.76 18.48 -38.42
CA LEU A 323 18.81 19.25 -37.75
C LEU A 323 18.84 19.01 -36.23
N LEU A 324 17.69 18.75 -35.62
CA LEU A 324 17.59 18.48 -34.18
C LEU A 324 17.88 17.02 -33.82
N HIS A 325 17.54 16.07 -34.70
CA HIS A 325 17.74 14.64 -34.45
C HIS A 325 19.20 14.26 -34.08
N PRO A 326 20.25 14.78 -34.76
CA PRO A 326 21.63 14.52 -34.36
C PRO A 326 21.98 15.11 -32.98
N ARG A 327 21.44 16.28 -32.64
CA ARG A 327 21.72 16.96 -31.36
C ARG A 327 21.07 16.23 -30.19
N VAL A 328 19.80 15.82 -30.32
CA VAL A 328 19.09 15.02 -29.32
C VAL A 328 19.76 13.66 -29.14
N ARG A 329 20.20 13.00 -30.22
CA ARG A 329 20.95 11.74 -30.15
C ARG A 329 22.27 11.90 -29.39
N ARG A 330 23.01 12.99 -29.61
CA ARG A 330 24.25 13.28 -28.84
C ARG A 330 23.96 13.53 -27.37
N LEU A 331 22.89 14.27 -27.04
CA LEU A 331 22.51 14.55 -25.65
C LEU A 331 22.09 13.28 -24.91
N LYS A 332 21.28 12.43 -25.55
CA LYS A 332 20.88 11.11 -25.02
C LYS A 332 22.09 10.23 -24.74
N ASN A 333 23.06 10.19 -25.67
CA ASN A 333 24.29 9.40 -25.49
C ASN A 333 25.17 9.94 -24.35
N ARG A 334 25.19 11.27 -24.13
CA ARG A 334 25.89 11.87 -22.98
C ARG A 334 25.21 11.56 -21.65
N LEU A 335 23.88 11.59 -21.61
CA LEU A 335 23.10 11.21 -20.42
C LEU A 335 23.29 9.74 -20.05
N ILE A 336 23.29 8.84 -21.05
CA ILE A 336 23.51 7.40 -20.83
C ILE A 336 24.96 7.14 -20.37
N ARG A 337 25.97 7.80 -20.96
CA ARG A 337 27.37 7.66 -20.49
C ARG A 337 27.51 8.12 -19.04
N LYS A 338 26.96 9.29 -18.69
CA LYS A 338 27.05 9.83 -17.34
C LYS A 338 26.35 8.94 -16.30
N SER A 339 25.21 8.32 -16.65
CA SER A 339 24.56 7.39 -15.73
C SER A 339 25.35 6.10 -15.53
N THR A 340 26.23 5.70 -16.46
CA THR A 340 27.01 4.46 -16.32
C THR A 340 28.21 4.68 -15.39
N ASP A 341 28.82 5.86 -15.43
CA ASP A 341 29.94 6.23 -14.57
C ASP A 341 29.51 6.46 -13.11
N ASP A 342 28.32 7.06 -12.89
CA ASP A 342 27.78 7.29 -11.54
C ASP A 342 27.34 5.98 -10.85
N PHE A 343 26.97 4.94 -11.60
CA PHE A 343 26.61 3.62 -11.04
C PHE A 343 27.83 2.85 -10.50
N ASN A 344 29.00 3.00 -11.13
CA ASN A 344 30.23 2.34 -10.68
C ASN A 344 30.75 2.91 -9.34
N LEU A 345 30.48 4.19 -9.07
CA LEU A 345 30.83 4.83 -7.79
C LEU A 345 29.98 4.32 -6.63
N ILE A 346 28.67 4.10 -6.86
CA ILE A 346 27.74 3.62 -5.82
C ILE A 346 28.03 2.17 -5.41
N ASP A 347 28.43 1.32 -6.35
CA ASP A 347 28.79 -0.08 -6.03
C ASP A 347 30.09 -0.17 -5.23
N SER A 348 31.07 0.70 -5.47
CA SER A 348 32.32 0.72 -4.70
C SER A 348 32.11 1.07 -3.21
N PHE A 349 31.17 1.99 -2.93
CA PHE A 349 30.82 2.35 -1.56
C PHE A 349 30.13 1.21 -0.81
N LYS A 350 29.25 0.46 -1.49
CA LYS A 350 28.55 -0.68 -0.90
C LYS A 350 29.50 -1.82 -0.52
N ILE A 351 30.48 -2.12 -1.38
CA ILE A 351 31.49 -3.15 -1.13
C ILE A 351 32.38 -2.77 0.07
N SER A 352 32.76 -1.49 0.22
CA SER A 352 33.56 -1.06 1.39
C SER A 352 32.81 -1.19 2.71
N GLN A 353 31.48 -1.00 2.68
CA GLN A 353 30.64 -1.04 3.88
C GLN A 353 30.43 -2.48 4.37
N GLU A 354 30.31 -3.45 3.45
CA GLU A 354 30.24 -4.87 3.81
C GLU A 354 31.56 -5.40 4.38
N LEU A 355 32.71 -4.98 3.85
CA LEU A 355 34.03 -5.34 4.41
C LEU A 355 34.26 -4.76 5.81
N SER A 356 33.72 -3.56 6.10
CA SER A 356 33.79 -2.97 7.44
C SER A 356 32.96 -3.75 8.47
N ASN A 357 31.83 -4.33 8.07
CA ASN A 357 30.94 -5.05 8.99
C ASN A 357 31.45 -6.46 9.35
N HIS A 358 32.30 -7.07 8.52
CA HIS A 358 32.88 -8.38 8.80
C HIS A 358 34.14 -8.36 9.69
N LYS A 359 34.75 -7.18 9.93
CA LYS A 359 36.00 -7.08 10.69
C LYS A 359 35.83 -7.07 12.23
N CYS A 360 34.59 -7.01 12.75
CA CYS A 360 34.31 -6.98 14.19
C CYS A 360 33.83 -8.32 14.79
N ARG A 361 34.50 -9.43 14.47
CA ARG A 361 34.34 -10.70 15.21
C ARG A 361 35.69 -11.36 15.50
N LEU A 362 36.56 -10.67 16.24
CA LEU A 362 37.64 -11.33 16.99
C LEU A 362 37.11 -11.64 18.38
N LYS A 363 36.78 -12.91 18.63
CA LYS A 363 36.51 -13.44 19.97
C LYS A 363 37.86 -13.68 20.66
N TYR A 364 38.12 -13.00 21.76
CA TYR A 364 39.17 -13.40 22.70
C TYR A 364 38.66 -14.61 23.49
N SER A 365 39.31 -15.76 23.33
CA SER A 365 39.19 -16.88 24.26
C SER A 365 40.14 -16.64 25.43
N LEU A 366 39.59 -16.40 26.61
CA LEU A 366 40.32 -16.46 27.87
C LEU A 366 40.65 -17.93 28.17
N VAL A 367 41.94 -18.21 28.30
CA VAL A 367 42.49 -19.48 28.78
C VAL A 367 42.48 -19.43 30.30
N ASN A 368 41.86 -20.43 30.94
CA ASN A 368 42.08 -20.80 32.33
C ASN A 368 42.93 -22.07 32.38
#